data_AF-A0A4P5VAI6-F1
#
_entry.id   AF-A0A4P5VAI6-F1
#
_cell.length_a   1.000
_cell.length_b   1.000
_cell.length_c   1.000
_cell.angle_alpha   90.00
_cell.angle_beta   90.00
_cell.angle_gamma   90.00
#
_symmetry.space_group_name_H-M   'P 1'
#
loop_
_entity.id
_entity.type
_entity.pdbx_description
1 polymer ?
#
loop_
_entity_poly.entity_id
_entity_poly.type
_entity_poly.pdbx_seq_one_letter_code
_entity_poly.pdbx_strand_id
1 'polypeptide(L)' 'MSLGELQPLLLQLEPEPGPLTPQILRALRAHGRPLRWAITAAEPQASGGCRLQIEAVILQSGGEP' A
#
# COMPACT_ATOMS: atom_id res chain seq x y z
N MET A 1 -5.35 -22.97 14.05
CA MET A 1 -4.99 -21.55 13.84
C MET A 1 -4.57 -21.42 12.38
N SER A 2 -5.38 -20.78 11.54
CA SER A 2 -4.94 -20.44 10.19
C SER A 2 -3.81 -19.42 10.31
N LEU A 3 -2.61 -19.77 9.84
CA LEU A 3 -1.53 -18.81 9.72
C LEU A 3 -1.92 -17.86 8.59
N GLY A 4 -1.99 -16.56 8.86
CA GLY A 4 -2.31 -15.59 7.81
C GLY A 4 -1.34 -15.72 6.63
N GLU A 5 -1.84 -15.47 5.43
CA GLU A 5 -1.06 -15.61 4.20
C GLU A 5 -0.25 -14.33 3.94
N LEU A 6 1.04 -14.50 3.62
CA LEU A 6 1.90 -13.40 3.19
C LEU A 6 1.72 -13.18 1.70
N GLN A 7 1.24 -11.99 1.34
CA GLN A 7 1.03 -11.63 -0.06
C GLN A 7 1.86 -10.39 -0.44
N PRO A 8 2.59 -10.44 -1.58
CA PRO A 8 3.16 -9.25 -2.18
C PRO A 8 2.04 -8.37 -2.74
N LEU A 9 2.16 -7.05 -2.58
CA LEU A 9 1.23 -6.06 -3.11
C LEU A 9 2.00 -4.95 -3.80
N LEU A 10 1.61 -4.64 -5.04
CA LEU A 10 2.02 -3.44 -5.74
C LEU A 10 0.83 -2.47 -5.77
N LEU A 11 1.01 -1.29 -5.18
CA LEU A 11 -0.04 -0.28 -5.05
C LEU A 11 0.39 1.01 -5.74
N GLN A 12 -0.53 1.61 -6.49
CA GLN A 12 -0.39 2.96 -7.01
C GLN A 12 -1.17 3.92 -6.13
N LEU A 13 -0.55 5.02 -5.68
CA LEU A 13 -1.16 6.01 -4.80
C LEU A 13 -0.91 7.41 -5.34
N GLU A 14 -1.98 8.20 -5.47
CA GLU A 14 -1.90 9.65 -5.67
C GLU A 14 -2.01 10.32 -4.28
N PRO A 15 -0.94 10.97 -3.78
CA PRO A 15 -0.97 11.62 -2.48
C PRO A 15 -1.91 12.82 -2.45
N GLU A 16 -2.69 12.89 -1.38
CA GLU A 16 -3.48 14.06 -1.02
C GLU A 16 -2.64 15.01 -0.15
N PRO A 17 -3.02 16.29 -0.01
CA PRO A 17 -2.39 17.20 0.94
C PRO A 17 -2.35 16.64 2.36
N GLY A 18 -1.17 16.72 3.00
CA GLY A 18 -0.96 16.27 4.37
C GLY A 18 0.14 15.21 4.50
N PRO A 19 0.26 14.55 5.67
CA PRO A 19 1.30 13.56 5.90
C PRO A 19 1.12 12.33 5.01
N LEU A 20 2.19 11.90 4.35
CA LEU A 20 2.16 10.80 3.39
C LEU A 20 2.01 9.42 4.06
N THR A 21 2.72 9.18 5.18
CA THR A 21 2.73 7.87 5.84
C THR A 21 1.33 7.38 6.26
N PRO A 22 0.46 8.20 6.89
CA PRO A 22 -0.92 7.79 7.18
C PRO A 22 -1.72 7.42 5.94
N GLN A 23 -1.52 8.12 4.82
CA GLN A 23 -2.22 7.84 3.56
C GLN A 23 -1.79 6.51 2.97
N ILE A 24 -0.48 6.23 2.94
CA ILE A 24 0.08 4.94 2.51
C ILE A 24 -0.46 3.81 3.38
N LEU A 25 -0.38 3.94 4.70
CA LEU A 25 -0.87 2.91 5.61
C LEU A 25 -2.38 2.68 5.50
N ARG A 26 -3.17 3.74 5.28
CA ARG A 26 -4.61 3.63 5.01
C ARG A 26 -4.87 2.84 3.73
N ALA A 27 -4.17 3.14 2.65
CA ALA A 27 -4.31 2.44 1.37
C ALA A 27 -3.91 0.96 1.50
N LEU A 28 -2.76 0.65 2.11
CA LEU A 28 -2.31 -0.74 2.30
C LEU A 28 -3.27 -1.54 3.20
N ARG A 29 -3.83 -0.92 4.25
CA ARG A 29 -4.78 -1.57 5.17
C ARG A 29 -6.10 -1.98 4.52
N ALA A 30 -6.46 -1.41 3.36
CA ALA A 30 -7.59 -1.86 2.59
C ALA A 30 -7.41 -3.28 2.01
N HIS A 31 -6.16 -3.75 1.91
CA HIS A 31 -5.83 -5.07 1.36
C HIS A 31 -5.44 -6.11 2.43
N GLY A 32 -4.97 -5.67 3.59
CA GLY A 32 -4.53 -6.55 4.68
C GLY A 32 -3.66 -5.80 5.69
N ARG A 33 -3.03 -6.52 6.63
CA ARG A 33 -2.12 -5.89 7.59
C ARG A 33 -0.73 -5.70 6.95
N PRO A 34 -0.25 -4.47 6.69
CA PRO A 34 1.09 -4.27 6.13
C PRO A 34 2.17 -4.67 7.15
N LEU A 35 3.18 -5.39 6.67
CA LEU A 35 4.34 -5.80 7.47
C LEU A 35 5.60 -5.01 7.09
N ARG A 36 5.83 -4.84 5.79
CA ARG A 36 6.86 -3.96 5.22
C ARG A 36 6.32 -3.28 3.98
N TRP A 37 6.82 -2.09 3.68
CA TRP A 37 6.54 -1.39 2.44
C TRP A 37 7.65 -0.42 2.08
N ALA A 38 7.76 -0.07 0.82
CA ALA A 38 8.66 0.94 0.30
C ALA A 38 8.02 1.67 -0.88
N ILE A 39 8.29 2.96 -1.01
CA ILE A 39 8.02 3.69 -2.26
C ILE A 39 9.13 3.31 -3.23
N THR A 40 8.78 2.71 -4.37
CA THR A 40 9.76 2.26 -5.38
C THR A 40 9.79 3.12 -6.62
N ALA A 41 8.77 3.95 -6.85
CA ALA A 41 8.78 4.99 -7.88
C ALA A 41 7.94 6.20 -7.45
N ALA A 42 8.29 7.37 -7.99
CA ALA A 42 7.56 8.62 -7.83
C ALA A 42 7.54 9.35 -9.17
N GLU A 43 6.40 9.30 -9.86
CA GLU A 43 6.24 9.83 -11.21
C GLU A 43 5.47 11.15 -11.18
N PRO A 44 5.99 12.24 -11.76
CA PRO A 44 5.24 13.49 -11.84
C PRO A 44 4.03 13.35 -12.79
N GLN A 45 2.90 13.97 -12.43
CA GLN A 45 1.71 13.99 -13.28
C GLN A 45 1.57 15.33 -14.01
N ALA A 46 1.08 15.30 -15.25
CA ALA A 46 0.90 16.49 -16.08
C ALA A 46 -0.08 17.51 -15.49
N SER A 47 -1.03 17.07 -14.66
CA SER A 47 -2.00 17.89 -13.93
C SER A 47 -1.40 18.62 -12.71
N GLY A 48 -0.11 18.41 -12.42
CA GLY A 48 0.48 18.71 -11.13
C GLY A 48 0.27 17.56 -10.15
N GLY A 49 1.21 17.38 -9.22
CA GLY A 49 1.24 16.26 -8.28
C GLY A 49 2.20 15.14 -8.70
N CYS A 50 2.13 14.03 -7.98
CA CYS A 50 2.99 12.88 -8.18
C CYS A 50 2.21 11.59 -7.93
N ARG A 51 2.40 10.59 -8.79
CA ARG A 51 1.90 9.24 -8.58
C ARG A 51 3.02 8.39 -7.98
N LEU A 52 2.74 7.78 -6.84
CA LEU A 52 3.69 6.91 -6.15
C LEU A 52 3.40 5.45 -6.46
N GLN A 53 4.46 4.68 -6.71
CA GLN A 53 4.42 3.23 -6.66
C GLN A 53 4.93 2.74 -5.32
N ILE A 54 4.16 1.87 -4.68
CA ILE A 54 4.47 1.29 -3.38
C ILE A 54 4.48 -0.23 -3.51
N GLU A 55 5.61 -0.84 -3.16
CA GLU A 55 5.71 -2.28 -2.97
C GLU A 55 5.54 -2.61 -1.50
N ALA A 56 4.71 -3.61 -1.19
CA ALA A 56 4.43 -4.02 0.16
C ALA A 56 4.35 -5.54 0.29
N VAL A 57 4.56 -6.03 1.51
CA VAL A 57 4.12 -7.37 1.93
C VAL A 57 3.03 -7.17 2.97
N ILE A 58 1.87 -7.77 2.72
CA ILE A 58 0.72 -7.75 3.60
C ILE A 58 0.45 -9.14 4.15
N LEU A 59 -0.12 -9.19 5.36
CA LEU A 59 -0.71 -10.39 5.92
C LEU A 59 -2.21 -10.35 5.68
N GLN A 60 -2.73 -11.29 4.89
CA GLN A 60 -4.16 -11.52 4.78
C GLN A 60 -4.59 -12.52 5.85
N SER A 61 -5.66 -12.19 6.58
CA SER A 61 -6.30 -13.17 7.44
C SER A 61 -6.92 -14.24 6.54
N GLY A 62 -6.47 -15.48 6.63
CA GLY A 62 -7.10 -16.59 5.92
C GLY A 62 -8.52 -16.79 6.45
N GLY A 63 -9.50 -16.19 5.78
CA GLY A 63 -10.91 -16.50 5.94
C GLY A 63 -11.31 -17.43 4.81
N GLU A 64 -11.70 -18.66 5.14
CA GLU A 64 -12.54 -19.45 4.24
C GLU A 64 -13.81 -18.63 3.91
N PRO A 65 -14.27 -18.60 2.65
CA PRO A 65 -15.57 -18.06 2.30
C PRO A 65 -16.73 -18.88 2.89
#